data_AF-A0A9P6WT48-F1
#
_entry.id   AF-A0A9P6WT48-F1
#
_cell.length_a   1.000
_cell.length_b   1.000
_cell.length_c   1.000
_cell.angle_alpha   90.00
_cell.angle_beta   90.00
_cell.angle_gamma   90.00
#
_symmetry.space_group_name_H-M   'P 1'
#
loop_
_entity.id
_entity.type
_entity.pdbx_description
1 polymer ?
#
loop_
_entity_poly.entity_id
_entity_poly.type
_entity_poly.pdbx_seq_one_letter_code
_entity_poly.pdbx_strand_id
1 'polypeptide(L)'
;MLAVSLGTLGFGLFWLFWIILTLLTKGAPALSYPLFTEITPPPGQTGGLINAIFGSVVMAGVGTLIGTPVGILAGTYLAEYGQRGWLAPATRFLNDVLLSAPSIIIGLFIYAVYVAQPRRRWVAPSGA
;
A
#
# COMPACT_ATOMS: atom_id res chain seq x y z
N MET A 1 3.79 -36.27 13.09
CA MET A 1 3.21 -35.08 12.44
C MET A 1 2.80 -34.02 13.45
N LEU A 2 1.92 -34.33 14.43
CA LEU A 2 1.47 -33.35 15.44
C LEU A 2 2.61 -32.66 16.23
N ALA A 3 3.61 -33.41 16.69
CA ALA A 3 4.74 -32.82 17.42
C ALA A 3 5.56 -31.81 16.59
N VAL A 4 5.73 -32.08 15.29
CA VAL A 4 6.44 -31.18 14.37
C VAL A 4 5.62 -29.91 14.11
N SER A 5 4.30 -30.05 13.90
CA SER A 5 3.39 -28.93 13.73
C SER A 5 3.28 -28.05 14.98
N LEU A 6 3.28 -28.65 16.17
CA LEU A 6 3.30 -27.90 17.43
C LEU A 6 4.63 -27.16 17.62
N GLY A 7 5.75 -27.77 17.22
CA GLY A 7 7.07 -27.14 17.25
C GLY A 7 7.18 -25.93 16.33
N THR A 8 6.70 -26.03 15.08
CA THR A 8 6.72 -24.90 14.14
C THR A 8 5.78 -23.78 14.57
N LEU A 9 4.61 -24.10 15.11
CA LEU A 9 3.70 -23.12 15.68
C LEU A 9 4.34 -22.38 16.85
N GLY A 10 4.97 -23.10 17.79
CA GLY A 10 5.67 -22.49 18.92
C GLY A 10 6.79 -21.56 18.48
N PHE A 11 7.57 -21.96 17.47
CA PHE A 11 8.61 -21.12 16.88
C PHE A 11 8.05 -19.83 16.28
N GLY A 12 6.97 -19.93 15.49
CA GLY A 12 6.31 -18.76 14.92
C GLY A 12 5.72 -17.82 15.98
N LEU A 13 5.02 -18.38 16.97
CA LEU A 13 4.44 -17.61 18.07
C LEU A 13 5.49 -16.92 18.92
N PHE A 14 6.65 -17.55 19.14
CA PHE A 14 7.76 -16.95 19.85
C PHE A 14 8.23 -15.65 19.16
N TRP A 15 8.50 -15.70 17.85
CA TRP A 15 8.92 -14.52 17.09
C TRP A 15 7.83 -13.47 17.00
N LEU A 16 6.57 -13.87 16.79
CA LEU A 16 5.44 -12.95 16.79
C LEU A 16 5.32 -12.23 18.13
N PHE A 17 5.38 -12.97 19.23
CA PHE A 17 5.33 -12.41 20.58
C PHE A 17 6.48 -11.44 20.84
N TRP A 18 7.70 -11.81 20.42
CA TRP A 18 8.87 -10.93 20.51
C TRP A 18 8.68 -9.63 19.72
N ILE A 19 8.21 -9.71 18.48
CA ILE A 19 7.98 -8.52 17.62
C ILE A 19 6.91 -7.62 18.24
N ILE A 20 5.81 -8.18 18.73
CA ILE A 20 4.76 -7.41 19.39
C ILE A 20 5.30 -6.75 20.66
N LEU A 21 6.03 -7.49 21.50
CA LEU A 21 6.60 -6.94 22.74
C LEU A 21 7.59 -5.81 22.47
N THR A 22 8.47 -5.98 21.49
CA THR A 22 9.44 -4.94 21.09
C THR A 22 8.76 -3.73 20.45
N LEU A 23 7.71 -3.94 19.66
CA LEU A 23 6.89 -2.86 19.09
C LEU A 23 6.18 -2.06 20.18
N LEU A 24 5.59 -2.74 21.17
CA LEU A 24 4.90 -2.07 22.27
C LEU A 24 5.88 -1.32 23.18
N THR A 25 6.99 -1.95 23.58
CA THR A 25 7.96 -1.33 24.50
C THR A 25 8.69 -0.14 23.86
N LYS A 26 9.05 -0.23 22.57
CA LYS A 26 9.71 0.87 21.86
C LYS A 26 8.73 1.89 21.28
N GLY A 27 7.51 1.48 20.95
CA GLY A 27 6.50 2.32 20.32
C GLY A 27 5.62 3.07 21.31
N ALA A 28 5.28 2.49 22.47
CA ALA A 28 4.40 3.15 23.45
C ALA A 28 4.95 4.49 23.96
N PRO A 29 6.26 4.66 24.25
CA PRO A 29 6.80 5.96 24.62
C PRO A 29 6.73 7.01 23.48
N ALA A 30 6.64 6.58 22.23
CA ALA A 30 6.51 7.46 21.07
C ALA A 30 5.07 7.93 20.83
N LEU A 31 4.06 7.25 21.40
CA LEU A 31 2.67 7.69 21.38
C LEU A 31 2.50 8.91 22.31
N SER A 32 2.59 10.08 21.72
CA SER A 32 2.33 11.35 22.37
C SER A 32 1.24 12.12 21.62
N TYR A 33 0.54 13.05 22.28
CA TYR A 33 -0.46 13.88 21.61
C TYR A 33 0.10 14.66 20.40
N PRO A 34 1.30 15.28 20.50
CA PRO A 34 1.95 15.95 19.37
C PRO A 34 2.17 15.06 18.15
N LEU A 35 2.38 13.74 18.35
CA LEU A 35 2.56 12.78 17.26
C LEU A 35 1.39 12.83 16.25
N PHE A 36 0.16 13.05 16.72
CA PHE A 36 -1.03 13.02 15.88
C PHE A 36 -1.43 14.40 15.36
N THR A 37 -1.02 15.48 16.04
CA THR A 37 -1.44 16.85 15.71
C THR A 37 -0.41 17.65 14.93
N GLU A 38 0.88 17.30 15.06
CA GLU A 38 1.95 18.06 14.42
C GLU A 38 2.27 17.56 13.01
N ILE A 39 2.81 18.49 12.22
CA ILE A 39 3.30 18.24 10.87
C ILE A 39 4.57 17.42 10.93
N THR A 40 4.75 16.52 9.97
CA THR A 40 5.99 15.75 9.79
C THR A 40 7.09 16.69 9.29
N PRO A 41 8.13 16.95 10.09
CA PRO A 41 9.21 17.85 9.71
C PRO A 41 10.23 17.10 8.83
N PRO A 42 11.23 17.82 8.28
CA PRO A 42 12.34 17.19 7.56
C PRO A 42 13.08 16.15 8.41
N PRO A 43 13.80 15.19 7.78
CA PRO A 43 14.53 14.14 8.49
C PRO A 43 15.46 14.71 9.58
N GLY A 44 15.39 14.15 10.78
CA GLY A 44 16.23 14.54 11.92
C GLY A 44 15.63 15.58 12.87
N GLN A 45 14.40 16.03 12.62
CA GLN A 45 13.66 16.92 13.53
C GLN A 45 12.49 16.21 14.22
N THR A 46 12.15 16.67 15.43
CA THR A 46 10.99 16.19 16.18
C THR A 46 9.72 16.83 15.64
N GLY A 47 8.70 16.03 15.36
CA GLY A 47 7.36 16.49 14.98
C GLY A 47 6.40 15.31 14.81
N GLY A 48 5.25 15.55 14.17
CA GLY A 48 4.15 14.59 14.12
C GLY A 48 3.96 13.87 12.78
N LEU A 49 2.83 13.18 12.66
CA LEU A 49 2.46 12.30 11.55
C LEU A 49 1.17 12.75 10.86
N ILE A 50 0.66 13.96 11.13
CA ILE A 50 -0.67 14.38 10.66
C ILE A 50 -0.79 14.33 9.13
N ASN A 51 0.26 14.74 8.41
CA ASN A 51 0.28 14.72 6.94
C ASN A 51 0.31 13.29 6.38
N ALA A 52 1.01 12.37 7.06
CA ALA A 52 1.06 10.97 6.65
C ALA A 52 -0.28 10.27 6.88
N ILE A 53 -0.94 10.56 8.01
CA ILE A 53 -2.27 10.04 8.33
C ILE A 53 -3.30 10.59 7.35
N PHE A 54 -3.36 11.91 7.19
CA PHE A 54 -4.29 12.57 6.29
C PHE A 54 -4.08 12.13 4.83
N GLY A 55 -2.83 12.11 4.37
CA GLY A 55 -2.48 11.64 3.03
C GLY A 55 -2.92 10.18 2.80
N SER A 56 -2.71 9.30 3.78
CA SER A 56 -3.14 7.90 3.69
C SER A 56 -4.66 7.77 3.60
N VAL A 57 -5.40 8.52 4.43
CA VAL A 57 -6.88 8.52 4.42
C VAL A 57 -7.42 9.04 3.10
N VAL A 58 -6.85 10.14 2.58
CA VAL A 58 -7.26 10.71 1.29
C VAL A 58 -6.96 9.75 0.14
N MET A 59 -5.76 9.15 0.12
CA MET A 59 -5.39 8.17 -0.92
C MET A 59 -6.31 6.95 -0.89
N ALA A 60 -6.57 6.39 0.30
CA ALA A 60 -7.49 5.27 0.45
C ALA A 60 -8.91 5.67 0.05
N GLY A 61 -9.39 6.82 0.51
CA GLY A 61 -10.75 7.31 0.22
C GLY A 61 -10.99 7.54 -1.26
N VAL A 62 -10.07 8.23 -1.95
CA VAL A 62 -10.17 8.45 -3.41
C VAL A 62 -10.05 7.12 -4.16
N GLY A 63 -9.12 6.25 -3.74
CA GLY A 63 -8.94 4.92 -4.32
C GLY A 63 -10.21 4.07 -4.22
N THR A 64 -10.86 4.04 -3.06
CA THR A 64 -12.14 3.34 -2.85
C THR A 64 -13.28 4.01 -3.64
N LEU A 65 -13.37 5.33 -3.62
CA LEU A 65 -14.46 6.06 -4.29
C LEU A 65 -14.48 5.80 -5.80
N ILE A 66 -13.31 5.66 -6.43
CA ILE A 66 -13.20 5.37 -7.86
C ILE A 66 -13.20 3.86 -8.12
N GLY A 67 -12.43 3.10 -7.33
CA GLY A 67 -12.23 1.66 -7.54
C GLY A 67 -13.47 0.83 -7.22
N THR A 68 -14.23 1.17 -6.17
CA THR A 68 -15.39 0.39 -5.74
C THR A 68 -16.53 0.39 -6.78
N PRO A 69 -16.97 1.53 -7.34
CA PRO A 69 -18.01 1.52 -8.37
C PRO A 69 -17.59 0.70 -9.60
N VAL A 70 -16.34 0.88 -10.08
CA VAL A 70 -15.82 0.13 -11.22
C VAL A 70 -15.75 -1.37 -10.93
N GLY A 71 -15.27 -1.74 -9.73
CA GLY A 71 -15.21 -3.13 -9.28
C GLY A 71 -16.57 -3.79 -9.15
N ILE A 72 -17.57 -3.06 -8.62
CA ILE A 72 -18.96 -3.56 -8.53
C ILE A 72 -19.55 -3.75 -9.93
N LEU A 73 -19.39 -2.77 -10.83
CA LEU A 73 -19.90 -2.88 -12.20
C LEU A 73 -19.26 -4.04 -12.97
N ALA A 74 -17.94 -4.19 -12.87
CA ALA A 74 -17.23 -5.32 -13.48
C ALA A 74 -17.68 -6.66 -12.87
N GLY A 75 -17.78 -6.73 -11.54
CA GLY A 75 -18.18 -7.93 -10.81
C GLY A 75 -19.63 -8.37 -11.13
N THR A 76 -20.56 -7.42 -11.17
CA THR A 76 -21.96 -7.69 -11.54
C THR A 76 -22.08 -8.11 -13.01
N TYR A 77 -21.36 -7.47 -13.94
CA TYR A 77 -21.32 -7.89 -15.34
C TYR A 77 -20.77 -9.31 -15.50
N LEU A 78 -19.69 -9.65 -14.79
CA LEU A 78 -19.11 -10.99 -14.76
C LEU A 78 -20.05 -12.04 -14.16
N ALA A 79 -20.84 -11.68 -13.15
CA ALA A 79 -21.79 -12.58 -12.50
C ALA A 79 -22.95 -12.92 -13.43
N GLU A 80 -23.47 -11.94 -14.17
CA GLU A 80 -24.65 -12.09 -15.02
C GLU A 80 -24.31 -12.63 -16.43
N TYR A 81 -23.25 -12.12 -17.04
CA TYR A 81 -22.85 -12.43 -18.43
C TYR A 81 -21.59 -13.29 -18.53
N GLY A 82 -21.10 -13.82 -17.40
CA GLY A 82 -19.84 -14.56 -17.31
C GLY A 82 -19.67 -15.75 -18.24
N GLN A 83 -20.78 -16.31 -18.74
CA GLN A 83 -20.79 -17.45 -19.66
C GLN A 83 -20.81 -17.06 -21.15
N ARG A 84 -21.06 -15.78 -21.49
CA ARG A 84 -21.17 -15.31 -22.88
C ARG A 84 -20.05 -14.30 -23.20
N GLY A 85 -18.97 -14.78 -23.80
CA GLY A 85 -17.91 -13.96 -24.41
C GLY A 85 -16.54 -14.03 -23.72
N TRP A 86 -15.56 -13.32 -24.31
CA TRP A 86 -14.15 -13.34 -23.89
C TRP A 86 -13.82 -12.40 -22.71
N LEU A 87 -14.72 -11.46 -22.42
CA LEU A 87 -14.57 -10.46 -21.36
C LEU A 87 -14.47 -11.10 -19.97
N ALA A 88 -15.21 -12.17 -19.72
CA ALA A 88 -15.21 -12.84 -18.43
C ALA A 88 -13.86 -13.52 -18.07
N PRO A 89 -13.28 -14.36 -18.95
CA PRO A 89 -11.93 -14.88 -18.74
C PRO A 89 -10.87 -13.77 -18.66
N ALA A 90 -10.94 -12.74 -19.50
CA ALA A 90 -9.98 -11.65 -19.51
C ALA A 90 -9.98 -10.85 -18.19
N THR A 91 -11.17 -10.56 -17.65
CA THR A 91 -11.29 -9.81 -16.39
C THR A 91 -10.84 -10.64 -15.19
N ARG A 92 -11.12 -11.96 -15.18
CA ARG A 92 -10.60 -12.88 -14.16
C ARG A 92 -9.09 -13.00 -14.22
N PHE A 93 -8.53 -13.18 -15.41
CA PHE A 93 -7.08 -13.21 -15.62
C PHE A 93 -6.41 -11.92 -15.14
N LEU A 94 -6.97 -10.76 -15.51
CA LEU A 94 -6.44 -9.48 -15.04
C LEU A 94 -6.49 -9.36 -13.52
N ASN A 95 -7.60 -9.77 -12.89
CA ASN A 95 -7.71 -9.79 -11.43
C ASN A 95 -6.67 -10.71 -10.79
N ASP A 96 -6.46 -11.92 -11.32
CA ASP A 96 -5.47 -12.86 -10.80
C ASP A 96 -4.04 -12.34 -10.99
N VAL A 97 -3.75 -11.66 -12.11
CA VAL A 97 -2.49 -10.96 -12.33
C VAL A 97 -2.32 -9.80 -11.34
N LEU A 98 -3.36 -9.00 -11.10
CA LEU A 98 -3.30 -7.88 -10.15
C LEU A 98 -3.11 -8.35 -8.70
N LEU A 99 -3.71 -9.48 -8.32
CA LEU A 99 -3.57 -10.09 -6.99
C LEU A 99 -2.22 -10.79 -6.79
N SER A 100 -1.63 -11.32 -7.86
CA SER A 100 -0.32 -11.99 -7.82
C SER A 100 0.86 -11.04 -8.11
N ALA A 101 0.60 -9.89 -8.74
CA ALA A 101 1.62 -8.91 -9.05
C ALA A 101 2.25 -8.38 -7.75
N PRO A 102 3.57 -8.45 -7.60
CA PRO A 102 4.26 -7.82 -6.50
C PRO A 102 3.95 -6.31 -6.50
N SER A 103 3.56 -5.77 -5.34
CA SER A 103 3.19 -4.35 -5.19
C SER A 103 4.31 -3.39 -5.63
N ILE A 104 5.57 -3.83 -5.54
CA ILE A 104 6.74 -3.06 -6.02
C ILE A 104 6.70 -2.81 -7.54
N ILE A 105 6.17 -3.75 -8.33
CA ILE A 105 6.08 -3.60 -9.79
C ILE A 105 5.07 -2.52 -10.15
N ILE A 106 3.90 -2.53 -9.48
CA ILE A 106 2.86 -1.51 -9.66
C ILE A 106 3.42 -0.13 -9.29
N GLY A 107 4.14 -0.04 -8.17
CA GLY A 107 4.81 1.19 -7.74
C GLY A 107 5.83 1.70 -8.77
N LEU A 108 6.70 0.82 -9.28
CA LEU A 108 7.69 1.18 -10.30
C LEU A 108 7.04 1.61 -11.63
N PHE A 109 5.95 0.95 -12.04
CA PHE A 109 5.21 1.33 -13.24
C PHE A 109 4.64 2.74 -13.14
N ILE A 110 3.94 3.06 -12.03
CA ILE A 110 3.41 4.41 -11.81
C ILE A 110 4.56 5.42 -11.72
N TYR A 111 5.65 5.08 -11.02
CA TYR A 111 6.83 5.94 -10.97
C TYR A 111 7.36 6.22 -12.38
N ALA A 112 7.57 5.21 -13.22
CA ALA A 112 8.09 5.38 -14.57
C ALA A 112 7.17 6.22 -15.47
N VAL A 113 5.85 5.99 -15.38
CA VAL A 113 4.86 6.64 -16.26
C VAL A 113 4.50 8.06 -15.80
N TYR A 114 4.48 8.33 -14.50
CA TYR A 114 3.98 9.61 -13.96
C TYR A 114 5.07 10.47 -13.31
N VAL A 115 6.01 9.88 -12.58
CA VAL A 115 7.01 10.62 -11.79
C VAL A 115 8.32 10.81 -12.55
N ALA A 116 8.81 9.77 -13.21
CA ALA A 116 10.07 9.76 -13.94
C ALA A 116 9.99 10.55 -15.24
N GLN A 117 8.80 11.01 -15.66
CA GLN A 117 8.66 11.92 -16.80
C GLN A 117 9.42 13.21 -16.51
N PRO A 118 10.55 13.48 -17.19
CA PRO A 118 11.28 14.70 -16.97
C PRO A 118 10.44 15.82 -17.58
N ARG A 119 9.85 16.66 -16.74
CA ARG A 119 9.39 17.98 -17.16
C ARG A 119 10.62 18.66 -17.77
N ARG A 120 10.58 18.85 -19.09
CA ARG A 120 11.59 19.47 -19.96
C ARG A 120 12.74 20.13 -19.18
N ARG A 121 13.91 19.53 -19.33
CA ARG A 121 15.24 20.02 -18.96
C ARG A 121 15.33 21.56 -19.09
N TRP A 122 15.09 22.27 -17.99
CA TRP A 122 15.58 23.65 -17.86
C TRP A 122 17.09 23.53 -17.68
N VAL A 123 17.81 23.54 -18.80
CA VAL A 123 19.23 23.84 -18.80
C VAL A 123 19.32 25.30 -18.36
N ALA A 124 19.62 25.53 -17.08
CA ALA A 124 20.09 26.83 -16.65
C ALA A 124 21.33 27.15 -17.51
N PRO A 125 21.40 28.31 -18.20
CA PRO A 125 22.62 28.71 -18.87
C PRO A 125 23.69 28.87 -17.79
N SER A 126 24.69 27.99 -17.82
CA SER A 126 25.94 28.23 -17.13
C SER A 126 26.61 29.43 -17.79
N GLY A 127 26.64 30.58 -17.12
CA GLY A 127 27.39 31.75 -17.57
C GLY A 127 27.02 33.05 -16.86
N ALA A 128 27.70 33.34 -15.75
CA ALA A 128 28.33 34.61 -15.40
C ALA A 128 29.00 34.48 -14.03
#